data_AF-A0A838G022-F1
#
_entry.id   AF-A0A838G022-F1
#
_cell.length_a   1.000
_cell.length_b   1.000
_cell.length_c   1.000
_cell.angle_alpha   90.00
_cell.angle_beta   90.00
_cell.angle_gamma   90.00
#
_symmetry.space_group_name_H-M   'P 1'
#
loop_
_entity.id
_entity.type
_entity.pdbx_description
1 polymer ?
#
loop_
_entity_poly.entity_id
_entity_poly.type
_entity_poly.pdbx_seq_one_letter_code
_entity_poly.pdbx_strand_id
1 'polypeptide(L)'
;MLRPFPFETPIAPDALIDRRDELARLHLAAAERVHVRLDGPRRFGKTSLLLAHAANLRGTGWRTVHVDLYGVASLAEVCGRLASAYSRSGDVRLRAHVEALSSRLGLSLSVGGLGVSLSPRHQVAPPDMVQTAASELLDLPRVAFERD
;
A
#
# COMPACT_ATOMS: atom_id res chain seq x y z
N MET A 1 -25.72 16.95 -4.84
CA MET A 1 -25.21 18.30 -4.48
C MET A 1 -23.76 18.39 -4.94
N LEU A 2 -23.47 19.21 -5.94
CA LEU A 2 -22.12 19.38 -6.49
C LEU A 2 -21.26 20.10 -5.43
N ARG A 3 -20.17 19.49 -4.97
CA ARG A 3 -19.19 20.13 -4.08
C ARG A 3 -18.03 20.62 -4.95
N PRO A 4 -17.95 21.92 -5.30
CA PRO A 4 -16.90 22.43 -6.20
C PRO A 4 -15.49 22.26 -5.63
N PHE A 5 -15.36 22.17 -4.30
CA PHE A 5 -14.08 21.94 -3.62
C PHE A 5 -14.25 20.84 -2.56
N PRO A 6 -13.85 19.59 -2.84
CA PRO A 6 -13.82 18.54 -1.82
C PRO A 6 -12.72 18.82 -0.80
N PHE A 7 -13.08 18.89 0.49
CA PHE A 7 -12.16 19.26 1.59
C PHE A 7 -11.79 18.09 2.51
N GLU A 8 -12.44 16.92 2.36
CA GLU A 8 -12.26 15.76 3.24
C GLU A 8 -11.48 14.60 2.60
N THR A 9 -11.34 14.59 1.27
CA THR A 9 -10.72 13.49 0.54
C THR A 9 -9.52 13.97 -0.27
N PRO A 10 -8.54 13.08 -0.53
CA PRO A 10 -7.52 13.36 -1.52
C PRO A 10 -8.16 13.78 -2.84
N ILE A 11 -7.58 14.80 -3.48
CA ILE A 11 -8.04 15.27 -4.79
C ILE A 11 -7.47 14.38 -5.89
N ALA A 12 -8.20 14.30 -6.99
CA ALA A 12 -7.79 13.53 -8.15
C ALA A 12 -6.51 14.12 -8.78
N PRO A 13 -5.67 13.30 -9.44
CA PRO A 13 -4.39 13.74 -10.00
C PRO A 13 -4.49 14.94 -10.96
N ASP A 14 -5.56 14.96 -11.76
CA ASP A 14 -5.90 15.99 -12.75
C ASP A 14 -6.36 17.31 -12.12
N ALA A 15 -6.85 17.28 -10.87
CA ALA A 15 -7.24 18.45 -10.11
C ALA A 15 -6.08 19.07 -9.29
N LEU A 16 -4.88 18.48 -9.33
CA LEU A 16 -3.72 18.93 -8.56
C LEU A 16 -3.10 20.19 -9.22
N ILE A 17 -3.11 21.32 -8.52
CA ILE A 17 -2.59 22.61 -9.01
C ILE A 17 -1.26 22.92 -8.32
N ASP A 18 -0.31 23.47 -9.07
CA ASP A 18 0.95 24.05 -8.55
C ASP A 18 1.81 23.08 -7.72
N ARG A 19 1.96 21.84 -8.20
CA ARG A 19 2.79 20.78 -7.56
C ARG A 19 3.78 20.12 -8.51
N ARG A 20 4.13 20.81 -9.60
CA ARG A 20 4.98 20.25 -10.67
C ARG A 20 6.38 19.91 -10.17
N ASP A 21 6.97 20.77 -9.35
CA ASP A 21 8.34 20.59 -8.86
C ASP A 21 8.44 19.46 -7.84
N GLU A 22 7.44 19.29 -6.96
CA GLU A 22 7.35 18.15 -6.08
C GLU A 22 7.17 16.83 -6.86
N LEU A 23 6.28 16.82 -7.86
CA LEU A 23 6.08 15.65 -8.72
C LEU A 23 7.34 15.28 -9.50
N ALA A 24 8.07 16.26 -10.02
CA ALA A 24 9.32 16.05 -10.74
C ALA A 24 10.39 15.42 -9.82
N ARG A 25 10.52 15.92 -8.59
CA ARG A 25 11.44 15.35 -7.58
C ARG A 25 11.06 13.91 -7.20
N LEU A 26 9.77 13.62 -7.03
CA LEU A 26 9.31 12.26 -6.77
C LEU A 26 9.60 11.32 -7.95
N HIS A 27 9.41 11.80 -9.18
CA HIS A 27 9.71 11.01 -10.37
C HIS A 27 11.20 10.70 -10.53
N LEU A 28 12.06 11.68 -10.29
CA LEU A 28 13.51 11.47 -10.29
C LEU A 28 13.91 10.45 -9.22
N ALA A 29 13.44 10.61 -7.99
CA ALA A 29 13.74 9.68 -6.90
C ALA A 29 13.25 8.25 -7.19
N ALA A 30 12.07 8.10 -7.81
CA ALA A 30 11.57 6.80 -8.24
C ALA A 30 12.47 6.16 -9.31
N ALA A 31 12.92 6.94 -10.30
CA ALA A 31 13.86 6.47 -11.33
C ALA A 31 15.21 6.02 -10.75
N GLU A 32 15.68 6.73 -9.72
CA GLU A 32 16.89 6.41 -8.96
C GLU A 32 16.70 5.27 -7.94
N ARG A 33 15.47 4.75 -7.80
CA ARG A 33 15.09 3.71 -6.80
C ARG A 33 15.41 4.11 -5.36
N VAL A 34 15.23 5.38 -5.03
CA VAL A 34 15.49 5.93 -3.70
C VAL A 34 14.20 6.04 -2.90
N HIS A 35 14.25 5.67 -1.62
CA HIS A 35 13.13 5.86 -0.70
C HIS A 35 12.93 7.35 -0.37
N VAL A 36 11.70 7.83 -0.48
CA VAL A 36 11.34 9.22 -0.18
C VAL A 36 10.42 9.28 1.03
N ARG A 37 10.71 10.21 1.94
CA ARG A 37 9.82 10.61 3.03
C ARG A 37 9.28 12.01 2.77
N LEU A 38 7.96 12.16 2.77
CA LEU A 38 7.31 13.47 2.69
C LEU A 38 6.89 13.90 4.09
N ASP A 39 7.46 15.01 4.55
CA ASP A 39 7.11 15.62 5.82
C ASP A 39 6.35 16.95 5.59
N GLY A 40 5.42 17.27 6.48
CA GLY A 40 4.64 18.50 6.41
C GLY A 40 3.31 18.41 7.15
N PRO A 41 2.60 19.53 7.36
CA PRO A 41 1.41 19.55 8.22
C PRO A 41 0.22 18.75 7.64
N ARG A 42 -0.76 18.44 8.49
CA ARG A 42 -2.01 17.79 8.05
C ARG A 42 -2.73 18.66 7.03
N ARG A 43 -3.38 18.02 6.05
CA ARG A 43 -4.16 18.67 4.98
C ARG A 43 -3.37 19.54 3.98
N PHE A 44 -2.04 19.41 3.93
CA PHE A 44 -1.20 20.04 2.90
C PHE A 44 -1.21 19.32 1.53
N GLY A 45 -2.07 18.31 1.34
CA GLY A 45 -2.19 17.61 0.06
C GLY A 45 -1.13 16.52 -0.20
N LYS A 46 -0.37 16.10 0.81
CA LYS A 46 0.65 15.03 0.67
C LYS A 46 0.10 13.74 0.07
N THR A 47 -1.05 13.27 0.55
CA THR A 47 -1.71 12.07 0.02
C THR A 47 -2.13 12.27 -1.42
N SER A 48 -2.73 13.42 -1.76
CA SER A 48 -3.10 13.75 -3.15
C SER A 48 -1.89 13.77 -4.07
N LEU A 49 -0.77 14.36 -3.62
CA LEU A 49 0.50 14.39 -4.37
C LEU A 49 1.04 12.99 -4.64
N LEU A 50 1.05 12.10 -3.64
CA LEU A 50 1.51 10.72 -3.79
C LEU A 50 0.60 9.90 -4.71
N LEU A 51 -0.72 10.09 -4.63
CA LEU A 51 -1.67 9.42 -5.52
C LEU A 51 -1.53 9.91 -6.96
N ALA A 52 -1.28 11.20 -7.17
CA ALA A 52 -0.98 11.76 -8.48
C ALA A 52 0.33 11.23 -9.04
N HIS A 53 1.39 11.18 -8.24
CA HIS A 53 2.66 10.59 -8.62
C HIS A 53 2.50 9.12 -9.03
N ALA A 54 1.77 8.32 -8.24
CA ALA A 54 1.49 6.93 -8.54
C ALA A 54 0.68 6.76 -9.84
N ALA A 55 -0.29 7.65 -10.12
CA ALA A 55 -1.04 7.63 -11.37
C ALA A 55 -0.14 7.92 -12.59
N ASN A 56 0.75 8.92 -12.49
CA ASN A 56 1.70 9.24 -13.54
C ASN A 56 2.66 8.07 -13.82
N LEU A 57 3.16 7.42 -12.77
CA LEU A 57 4.02 6.23 -12.88
C LEU A 57 3.30 5.05 -13.56
N ARG A 58 2.02 4.81 -13.24
CA ARG A 58 1.25 3.77 -13.94
C ARG A 58 1.13 4.06 -15.43
N GLY A 59 0.99 5.33 -15.81
CA GLY A 59 1.00 5.76 -17.21
C GLY A 59 2.31 5.47 -17.95
N THR A 60 3.42 5.28 -17.24
CA THR A 60 4.74 4.93 -17.80
C THR A 60 5.09 3.44 -17.63
N GLY A 61 4.12 2.60 -17.26
CA GLY A 61 4.30 1.15 -17.14
C GLY A 61 4.76 0.66 -15.77
N TRP A 62 4.91 1.55 -14.78
CA TRP A 62 5.25 1.14 -13.42
C TRP A 62 4.05 0.52 -12.71
N ARG A 63 4.33 -0.43 -11.83
CA ARG A 63 3.35 -1.00 -10.91
C ARG A 63 3.41 -0.22 -9.59
N THR A 64 2.27 0.27 -9.12
CA THR A 64 2.20 1.09 -7.90
C THR A 64 1.14 0.55 -6.95
N VAL A 65 1.44 0.50 -5.67
CA VAL A 65 0.51 0.07 -4.62
C VAL A 65 0.44 1.18 -3.56
N HIS A 66 -0.78 1.59 -3.22
CA HIS A 66 -1.01 2.54 -2.13
C HIS A 66 -1.57 1.81 -0.92
N VAL A 67 -0.94 2.01 0.24
CA VAL A 67 -1.32 1.39 1.50
C VAL A 67 -1.62 2.51 2.49
N ASP A 68 -2.90 2.66 2.86
CA ASP A 68 -3.32 3.60 3.89
C ASP A 68 -3.19 2.96 5.27
N LEU A 69 -2.25 3.48 6.06
CA LEU A 69 -1.95 3.06 7.43
C LEU A 69 -2.59 3.99 8.48
N TYR A 70 -3.45 4.92 8.08
CA TYR A 70 -4.16 5.78 9.04
C TYR A 70 -5.03 4.95 9.99
N GLY A 71 -4.88 5.19 11.29
CA GLY A 71 -5.66 4.53 12.34
C GLY A 71 -5.27 3.09 12.64
N VAL A 72 -4.17 2.59 12.07
CA VAL A 72 -3.67 1.24 12.40
C VAL A 72 -3.08 1.23 13.81
N ALA A 73 -3.49 0.24 14.62
CA ALA A 73 -3.10 0.11 16.02
C ALA A 73 -2.17 -1.08 16.32
N SER A 74 -1.98 -1.99 15.35
CA SER A 74 -1.15 -3.19 15.53
C SER A 74 -0.39 -3.60 14.27
N LEU A 75 0.69 -4.37 14.43
CA LEU A 75 1.44 -4.94 13.30
C LEU A 75 0.59 -5.93 12.48
N ALA A 76 -0.33 -6.64 13.12
CA ALA A 76 -1.27 -7.54 12.44
C ALA A 76 -2.22 -6.76 11.51
N GLU A 77 -2.67 -5.58 11.93
CA GLU A 77 -3.43 -4.67 11.07
C GLU A 77 -2.59 -4.11 9.92
N VAL A 78 -1.31 -3.74 10.16
CA VAL A 78 -0.38 -3.33 9.09
C VAL A 78 -0.26 -4.43 8.04
N CYS A 79 -0.03 -5.68 8.47
CA CYS A 79 0.07 -6.83 7.57
C CYS A 79 -1.23 -7.04 6.78
N GLY A 80 -2.38 -6.94 7.45
CA GLY A 80 -3.68 -7.02 6.79
C GLY A 80 -3.89 -5.94 5.73
N ARG A 81 -3.47 -4.69 6.01
CA ARG A 81 -3.54 -3.56 5.07
C ARG A 81 -2.62 -3.76 3.87
N LEU A 82 -1.38 -4.20 4.09
CA LEU A 82 -0.41 -4.53 3.03
C LEU A 82 -0.94 -5.64 2.12
N ALA A 83 -1.29 -6.78 2.69
CA ALA A 83 -1.80 -7.94 1.95
C ALA A 83 -3.06 -7.57 1.15
N SER A 84 -4.00 -6.83 1.75
CA SER A 84 -5.19 -6.37 1.06
C SER A 84 -4.91 -5.39 -0.08
N ALA A 85 -3.93 -4.50 0.09
CA ALA A 85 -3.52 -3.56 -0.96
C ALA A 85 -2.82 -4.28 -2.13
N TYR A 86 -1.95 -5.25 -1.85
CA TYR A 86 -1.33 -6.09 -2.88
C TYR A 86 -2.36 -6.90 -3.65
N SER A 87 -3.32 -7.55 -2.98
CA SER A 87 -4.38 -8.30 -3.65
C SER A 87 -5.31 -7.42 -4.51
N ARG A 88 -5.46 -6.13 -4.16
CA ARG A 88 -6.27 -5.15 -4.91
C ARG A 88 -5.48 -4.38 -5.98
N SER A 89 -4.18 -4.62 -6.11
CA SER A 89 -3.32 -3.91 -7.07
C SER A 89 -3.61 -4.24 -8.54
N GLY A 90 -4.30 -5.34 -8.80
CA GLY A 90 -4.51 -5.89 -10.15
C GLY A 90 -3.34 -6.73 -10.67
N ASP A 91 -2.23 -6.83 -9.93
CA ASP A 91 -1.11 -7.69 -10.28
C ASP A 91 -1.35 -9.13 -9.83
N VAL A 92 -1.47 -10.04 -10.80
CA VAL A 92 -1.72 -11.48 -10.56
C VAL A 92 -0.60 -12.13 -9.75
N ARG A 93 0.66 -11.73 -9.95
CA ARG A 93 1.80 -12.29 -9.22
C ARG A 93 1.76 -11.83 -7.77
N LEU A 94 1.56 -10.52 -7.53
CA LEU A 94 1.46 -10.01 -6.15
C LEU A 94 0.33 -10.69 -5.39
N ARG A 95 -0.83 -10.87 -6.04
CA ARG A 95 -1.96 -11.60 -5.46
C ARG A 95 -1.62 -13.05 -5.13
N ALA A 96 -1.00 -13.78 -6.06
CA ALA A 96 -0.59 -15.18 -5.84
C ALA A 96 0.42 -15.31 -4.69
N HIS A 97 1.35 -14.35 -4.55
CA HIS A 97 2.29 -14.32 -3.42
C HIS A 97 1.58 -14.12 -2.08
N VAL A 98 0.60 -13.21 -2.02
CA VAL A 98 -0.20 -13.01 -0.80
C VAL A 98 -1.01 -14.26 -0.45
N GLU A 99 -1.62 -14.92 -1.44
CA GLU A 99 -2.37 -16.16 -1.24
C GLU A 99 -1.47 -17.29 -0.74
N ALA A 100 -0.26 -17.45 -1.30
CA ALA A 100 0.71 -18.45 -0.89
C ALA A 100 1.28 -18.19 0.52
N LEU A 101 1.55 -16.93 0.86
CA LEU A 101 1.97 -16.54 2.21
C LEU A 101 0.86 -16.82 3.21
N SER A 102 -0.38 -16.47 2.87
CA SER A 102 -1.54 -16.68 3.75
C SER A 102 -1.77 -18.16 4.01
N SER A 103 -1.71 -19.01 2.97
CA SER A 103 -1.88 -20.46 3.12
C SER A 103 -0.75 -21.10 3.92
N ARG A 104 0.51 -20.72 3.67
CA ARG A 104 1.68 -21.25 4.38
C ARG A 104 1.70 -20.90 5.87
N LEU A 105 1.24 -19.71 6.22
CA LEU A 105 1.20 -19.23 7.60
C LEU A 105 -0.17 -19.50 8.28
N GLY A 106 -1.12 -20.15 7.61
CA GLY A 106 -2.47 -20.37 8.17
C GLY A 106 -3.23 -19.07 8.48
N LEU A 107 -2.89 -17.99 7.78
CA LEU A 107 -3.46 -16.66 7.96
C LEU A 107 -4.67 -16.45 7.05
N SER A 108 -5.57 -15.58 7.50
CA SER A 108 -6.75 -15.14 6.79
C SER A 108 -6.92 -13.63 6.97
N LEU A 109 -7.34 -12.98 5.89
CA LEU A 109 -7.56 -11.55 5.83
C LEU A 109 -9.00 -11.25 6.25
N SER A 110 -9.16 -10.41 7.26
CA SER A 110 -10.46 -9.87 7.67
C SER A 110 -10.46 -8.35 7.57
N VAL A 111 -11.64 -7.74 7.63
CA VAL A 111 -11.79 -6.26 7.64
C VAL A 111 -11.04 -5.63 8.83
N GLY A 112 -10.82 -6.38 9.92
CA GLY A 112 -10.08 -5.94 11.11
C GLY A 112 -8.59 -6.31 11.13
N GLY A 113 -8.02 -6.89 10.07
CA GLY A 113 -6.60 -7.27 9.99
C GLY A 113 -6.35 -8.76 9.75
N LEU A 114 -5.10 -9.16 9.98
CA LEU A 114 -4.59 -10.52 9.76
C LEU A 114 -4.90 -11.42 10.98
N GLY A 115 -5.42 -12.64 10.76
CA GLY A 115 -5.62 -13.61 11.85
C GLY A 115 -5.68 -15.05 11.35
N VAL A 116 -5.77 -16.02 12.26
CA VAL A 116 -5.53 -17.44 11.97
C VAL A 116 -6.83 -18.16 11.61
N SER A 117 -6.80 -18.93 10.52
CA SER A 117 -7.91 -19.78 10.09
C SER A 117 -7.62 -21.25 10.42
N LEU A 118 -7.90 -21.66 11.65
CA LEU A 118 -7.82 -23.07 12.07
C LEU A 118 -9.18 -23.62 12.56
N SER A 119 -10.23 -22.81 12.57
CA SER A 119 -11.58 -23.13 13.04
C SER A 119 -12.53 -21.96 12.71
N PRO A 120 -13.87 -22.06 12.89
CA PRO A 120 -14.82 -20.99 12.53
C PRO A 120 -14.63 -19.67 13.29
N ARG A 121 -13.67 -19.63 14.23
CA ARG A 121 -13.33 -18.48 15.06
C ARG A 121 -11.94 -17.99 14.67
N HIS A 122 -11.90 -16.80 14.07
CA HIS A 122 -10.66 -16.08 13.78
C HIS A 122 -9.92 -15.84 15.12
N GLN A 123 -8.71 -16.40 15.25
CA GLN A 123 -7.86 -16.16 16.42
C GLN A 123 -6.76 -15.16 16.06
N VAL A 124 -6.34 -14.35 17.04
CA VAL A 124 -5.20 -13.44 16.87
C VAL A 124 -3.96 -14.28 16.53
N ALA A 125 -3.27 -13.88 15.47
CA ALA A 125 -2.04 -14.54 15.06
C ALA A 125 -0.93 -14.38 16.13
N PRO A 126 -0.16 -15.44 16.41
CA PRO A 126 1.02 -15.35 17.27
C PRO A 126 2.00 -14.24 16.81
N PRO A 127 2.66 -13.53 17.75
CA PRO A 127 3.51 -12.37 17.40
C PRO A 127 4.67 -12.68 16.44
N ASP A 128 5.30 -13.84 16.61
CA ASP A 128 6.37 -14.35 15.73
C ASP A 128 5.88 -14.51 14.29
N MET A 129 4.68 -15.08 14.13
CA MET A 129 4.07 -15.26 12.81
C MET A 129 3.68 -13.94 12.16
N VAL A 130 3.17 -12.98 12.94
CA VAL A 130 2.88 -11.62 12.46
C VAL A 130 4.17 -10.93 12.00
N GLN A 131 5.29 -11.14 12.71
CA GLN A 131 6.56 -10.55 12.35
C GLN A 131 7.17 -11.19 11.09
N THR A 132 7.05 -12.51 10.93
CA THR A 132 7.40 -13.20 9.67
C THR A 132 6.56 -12.68 8.51
N ALA A 133 5.23 -12.57 8.69
CA ALA A 133 4.35 -12.04 7.66
C ALA A 133 4.71 -10.59 7.28
N ALA A 134 5.01 -9.74 8.26
CA ALA A 134 5.45 -8.36 8.01
C ALA A 134 6.72 -8.31 7.18
N SER A 135 7.73 -9.11 7.54
CA SER A 135 9.00 -9.16 6.81
C SER A 135 8.79 -9.59 5.36
N GLU A 136 8.02 -10.65 5.12
CA GLU A 136 7.81 -11.16 3.77
C GLU A 136 6.92 -10.26 2.90
N LEU A 137 5.92 -9.61 3.49
CA LEU A 137 5.10 -8.63 2.78
C LEU A 137 5.92 -7.40 2.34
N LEU A 138 6.89 -6.97 3.14
CA LEU A 138 7.79 -5.86 2.79
C LEU A 138 8.79 -6.25 1.68
N ASP A 139 9.20 -7.51 1.63
CA ASP A 139 10.09 -8.05 0.60
C ASP A 139 9.37 -8.38 -0.72
N LEU A 140 8.04 -8.44 -0.70
CA LEU A 140 7.21 -8.88 -1.82
C LEU A 140 7.47 -8.09 -3.12
N PRO A 141 7.62 -6.75 -3.12
CA PRO A 141 7.95 -6.00 -4.33
C PRO A 141 9.28 -6.42 -4.98
N ARG A 142 10.28 -6.79 -4.16
CA ARG A 142 11.58 -7.27 -4.62
C ARG A 142 11.44 -8.65 -5.27
N VAL A 143 10.80 -9.59 -4.58
CA VAL A 143 10.58 -10.97 -5.06
C VAL A 143 9.77 -11.02 -6.35
N ALA A 144 8.78 -10.13 -6.49
CA ALA A 144 7.95 -10.05 -7.69
C ALA A 144 8.70 -9.54 -8.92
N PHE A 145 9.80 -8.81 -8.73
CA PHE A 145 10.59 -8.18 -9.80
C PHE A 145 11.90 -8.91 -10.14
N GLU A 146 12.49 -9.67 -9.20
CA GLU A 146 13.71 -10.48 -9.43
C GLU A 146 13.52 -11.70 -10.36
N ARG A 147 12.27 -12.01 -10.75
CA ARG A 147 11.91 -13.17 -11.57
C ARG A 147 11.53 -12.81 -13.01
N ASP A 148 11.84 -11.59 -13.45
CA ASP A 148 11.82 -11.15 -14.86
C ASP A 148 13.26 -11.17 -15.42
#